data_AF-A0A0B7BBD8-F1
#
_entry.id   AF-A0A0B7BBD8-F1
#
_cell.length_a   1.000
_cell.length_b   1.000
_cell.length_c   1.000
_cell.angle_alpha   90.00
_cell.angle_beta   90.00
_cell.angle_gamma   90.00
#
_symmetry.space_group_name_H-M   'P 1'
#
loop_
_entity.id
_entity.type
_entity.pdbx_description
1 polymer ?
#
loop_
_entity_poly.entity_id
_entity_poly.type
_entity_poly.pdbx_seq_one_letter_code
_entity_poly.pdbx_strand_id
1 'polypeptide(L)'
;RKHTGEKPYKCDICEFVCRDISNFLKHERIHTEQKSHKCDICGSSFTRSNGLKRHLMIHTGEKPYVCDFCGVGFSQRSTLKTHRGIHTGEKPFKCNICHMGFLQIGGLRAHQMKHNNVNCEKHGENKLWKQA
;
A
#
# COMPACT_ATOMS: atom_id res chain seq x y z
N ARG A 1 6.65 20.64 18.17
CA ARG A 1 7.35 20.64 19.48
C ARG A 1 6.65 19.67 20.45
N LYS A 2 7.23 18.48 20.66
CA LYS A 2 7.43 17.90 22.00
C LYS A 2 8.84 17.31 21.99
N HIS A 3 9.67 17.92 22.83
CA HIS A 3 11.04 17.56 23.17
C HIS A 3 10.94 16.80 24.50
N THR A 4 11.33 15.53 24.53
CA THR A 4 11.71 14.79 25.75
C THR A 4 12.53 13.58 25.33
N GLY A 5 13.69 13.37 25.97
CA GLY A 5 14.62 12.29 25.68
C GLY A 5 14.13 10.93 26.19
N GLU A 6 13.07 10.40 25.59
CA GLU A 6 12.60 9.05 25.89
C GLU A 6 13.49 8.00 25.19
N LYS A 7 13.95 7.01 25.96
CA LYS A 7 14.70 5.85 25.45
C LYS A 7 13.81 5.13 24.42
N PRO A 8 14.28 4.94 23.17
CA PRO A 8 13.50 4.24 22.16
C PRO A 8 13.25 2.78 22.58
N TYR A 9 12.02 2.30 22.39
CA TYR A 9 11.68 0.88 22.47
C TYR A 9 12.24 0.18 21.24
N LYS A 10 13.11 -0.81 21.46
CA LYS A 10 13.79 -1.60 20.43
C LYS A 10 13.24 -3.02 20.47
N CYS A 11 12.95 -3.59 19.30
CA CYS A 11 12.57 -4.99 19.21
C CYS A 11 13.83 -5.87 19.26
N ASP A 12 13.76 -6.97 20.02
CA ASP A 12 14.87 -7.91 20.12
C ASP A 12 14.90 -8.93 18.97
N ILE A 13 13.81 -9.02 18.20
CA ILE A 13 13.65 -9.98 17.09
C ILE A 13 13.98 -9.32 15.73
N CYS A 14 13.82 -7.99 15.61
CA CYS A 14 14.17 -7.27 14.39
C CYS A 14 14.63 -5.83 14.69
N GLU A 15 15.15 -5.13 13.68
CA GLU A 15 15.69 -3.77 13.82
C GLU A 15 14.62 -2.67 14.01
N PHE A 16 13.39 -3.03 14.37
CA PHE A 16 12.32 -2.06 14.60
C PHE A 16 12.56 -1.27 15.89
N VAL A 17 12.52 0.05 15.76
CA VAL A 17 12.67 0.98 16.88
C VAL A 17 11.55 2.01 16.84
N CYS A 18 10.88 2.23 17.96
CA CYS A 18 9.86 3.28 18.08
C CYS A 18 9.95 3.99 19.43
N ARG A 19 9.34 5.16 19.54
CA ARG A 19 9.33 5.95 20.79
C ARG A 19 8.05 5.78 21.60
N ASP A 20 7.06 5.09 21.04
CA ASP A 20 5.75 4.88 21.67
C ASP A 20 5.58 3.42 22.06
N ILE A 21 5.38 3.17 23.36
CA ILE A 21 5.17 1.82 23.90
C ILE A 21 3.94 1.13 23.29
N SER A 22 2.89 1.89 22.95
CA SER A 22 1.69 1.31 22.35
C SER A 22 1.98 0.76 20.95
N ASN A 23 2.80 1.45 20.17
CA ASN A 23 3.27 0.97 18.88
C ASN A 23 4.26 -0.18 19.01
N PHE A 24 5.11 -0.17 20.05
CA PHE A 24 6.01 -1.28 20.36
C PHE A 24 5.25 -2.58 20.66
N LEU A 25 4.28 -2.54 21.58
CA LEU A 25 3.46 -3.71 21.92
C LEU A 25 2.64 -4.22 20.72
N LYS A 26 2.15 -3.33 19.86
CA LYS A 26 1.49 -3.72 18.59
C LYS A 26 2.46 -4.37 17.61
N HIS A 27 3.71 -3.93 17.62
CA HIS A 27 4.77 -4.50 16.80
C HIS A 27 5.14 -5.90 17.29
N GLU A 28 5.36 -6.11 18.59
CA GLU A 28 5.71 -7.44 19.13
C GLU A 28 4.69 -8.52 18.75
N ARG A 29 3.40 -8.16 18.63
CA ARG A 29 2.34 -9.06 18.17
C ARG A 29 2.54 -9.64 16.77
N ILE A 30 3.45 -9.09 15.97
CA ILE A 30 3.78 -9.66 14.65
C ILE A 30 4.71 -10.87 14.77
N HIS A 31 5.52 -10.93 15.83
CA HIS A 31 6.47 -12.01 16.09
C HIS A 31 5.82 -13.14 16.88
N THR A 32 4.84 -12.81 17.71
CA THR A 32 3.98 -13.81 18.34
C THR A 32 2.89 -14.26 17.37
N GLU A 33 2.62 -15.56 17.25
CA GLU A 33 1.52 -16.09 16.42
C GLU A 33 0.10 -15.73 16.94
N GLN A 34 -0.03 -14.74 17.82
CA GLN A 34 -1.31 -14.22 18.32
C GLN A 34 -2.06 -13.42 17.23
N LYS A 35 -2.56 -14.12 16.20
CA LYS A 35 -3.63 -13.61 15.34
C LYS A 35 -4.94 -13.68 16.11
N SER A 36 -5.21 -12.67 16.92
CA SER A 36 -6.36 -12.63 17.85
C SER A 36 -7.70 -12.33 17.19
N HIS A 37 -7.74 -11.88 15.93
CA HIS A 37 -8.98 -11.50 15.26
C HIS A 37 -9.30 -12.46 14.12
N LYS A 38 -10.20 -13.41 14.36
CA LYS A 38 -10.62 -14.43 13.40
C LYS A 38 -11.88 -13.99 12.64
N CYS A 39 -11.95 -14.34 11.37
CA CYS A 39 -13.16 -14.24 10.57
C CYS A 39 -13.99 -15.51 10.76
N ASP A 40 -15.23 -15.35 11.22
CA ASP A 40 -16.13 -16.48 11.47
C ASP A 40 -16.69 -17.10 10.17
N ILE A 41 -16.60 -16.39 9.05
CA ILE A 41 -17.11 -16.85 7.75
C ILE A 41 -16.11 -17.78 7.05
N CYS A 42 -14.81 -17.47 7.10
CA CYS A 42 -13.78 -18.23 6.36
C CYS A 42 -12.59 -18.69 7.23
N GLY A 43 -12.61 -18.44 8.53
CA GLY A 43 -11.54 -18.83 9.44
C GLY A 43 -10.24 -18.01 9.35
N SER A 44 -10.15 -17.05 8.42
CA SER A 44 -8.97 -16.19 8.24
C SER A 44 -8.67 -15.41 9.51
N SER A 45 -7.39 -15.39 9.92
CA SER A 45 -6.98 -14.76 11.18
C SER A 45 -6.06 -13.56 10.94
N PHE A 46 -6.31 -12.47 11.66
CA PHE A 46 -5.66 -11.18 11.52
C PHE A 46 -5.00 -10.74 12.82
N THR A 47 -3.86 -10.06 12.72
CA THR A 47 -3.14 -9.49 13.87
C THR A 47 -3.81 -8.23 14.43
N ARG A 48 -4.75 -7.61 13.69
CA ARG A 48 -5.42 -6.36 14.07
C ARG A 48 -6.90 -6.39 13.71
N SER A 49 -7.75 -5.82 14.58
CA SER A 49 -9.21 -5.75 14.41
C SER A 49 -9.63 -5.00 13.15
N ASN A 50 -8.93 -3.91 12.80
CA ASN A 50 -9.20 -3.18 11.56
C ASN A 50 -8.88 -4.01 10.30
N GLY A 51 -7.93 -4.94 10.40
CA GLY A 51 -7.62 -5.92 9.34
C GLY A 51 -8.80 -6.86 9.11
N LEU A 52 -9.37 -7.41 10.19
CA LEU A 52 -10.58 -8.22 10.14
C LEU A 52 -11.77 -7.42 9.59
N LYS A 53 -12.04 -6.22 10.11
CA LYS A 53 -13.14 -5.36 9.64
C LYS A 53 -13.07 -5.09 8.14
N ARG A 54 -11.87 -4.79 7.62
CA ARG A 54 -11.64 -4.62 6.19
C ARG A 54 -11.84 -5.92 5.41
N HIS A 55 -11.39 -7.05 5.95
CA HIS A 55 -11.59 -8.34 5.32
C HIS A 55 -13.08 -8.70 5.21
N LEU A 56 -13.90 -8.39 6.22
CA LEU A 56 -15.34 -8.64 6.19
C LEU A 56 -16.05 -7.95 5.02
N MET A 57 -15.50 -6.84 4.49
CA MET A 57 -16.03 -6.19 3.28
C MET A 57 -16.01 -7.10 2.04
N ILE A 58 -15.16 -8.13 2.01
CA ILE A 58 -15.13 -9.12 0.94
C ILE A 58 -16.37 -10.01 1.00
N HIS A 59 -16.85 -10.32 2.21
CA HIS A 59 -18.04 -11.13 2.42
C HIS A 59 -19.33 -10.32 2.26
N THR A 60 -19.36 -9.08 2.75
CA THR A 60 -20.55 -8.21 2.62
C THR A 60 -20.66 -7.54 1.26
N GLY A 61 -19.56 -7.47 0.50
CA GLY A 61 -19.51 -6.74 -0.76
C GLY A 61 -19.49 -5.22 -0.59
N GLU A 62 -19.38 -4.71 0.64
CA GLU A 62 -19.35 -3.27 0.92
C GLU A 62 -18.18 -2.58 0.22
N LYS A 63 -18.49 -1.48 -0.48
CA LYS A 63 -17.54 -0.68 -1.25
C LYS A 63 -17.72 0.81 -0.92
N PRO A 64 -17.34 1.24 0.30
CA PRO A 64 -17.62 2.59 0.78
C PRO A 64 -16.86 3.69 0.04
N TYR A 65 -15.85 3.36 -0.76
CA TYR A 65 -15.04 4.33 -1.48
C TYR A 65 -15.40 4.32 -2.96
N VAL A 66 -16.20 5.27 -3.40
CA VAL A 66 -16.70 5.37 -4.78
C VAL A 66 -15.85 6.34 -5.59
N CYS A 67 -15.61 6.02 -6.87
CA CYS A 67 -14.92 6.91 -7.79
C CYS A 67 -15.88 7.95 -8.37
N ASP A 68 -15.55 9.22 -8.19
CA ASP A 68 -16.37 10.34 -8.69
C ASP A 68 -16.38 10.44 -10.23
N PHE A 69 -15.42 9.82 -10.93
CA PHE A 69 -15.35 9.85 -12.39
C PHE A 69 -16.20 8.79 -13.07
N CYS A 70 -16.35 7.60 -12.46
CA CYS A 70 -16.98 6.45 -13.12
C CYS A 70 -17.96 5.66 -12.23
N GLY A 71 -18.19 6.07 -10.99
CA GLY A 71 -19.08 5.41 -10.05
C GLY A 71 -18.60 4.07 -9.50
N VAL A 72 -17.40 3.60 -9.87
CA VAL A 72 -16.88 2.30 -9.41
C VAL A 72 -16.52 2.38 -7.91
N GLY A 73 -17.06 1.45 -7.13
CA GLY A 73 -16.80 1.31 -5.70
C GLY A 73 -15.61 0.41 -5.36
N PHE A 74 -14.90 0.76 -4.28
CA PHE A 74 -13.76 0.04 -3.72
C PHE A 74 -13.91 -0.15 -2.21
N SER A 75 -13.34 -1.24 -1.68
CA SER A 75 -13.28 -1.54 -0.25
C SER A 75 -12.17 -0.77 0.50
N GLN A 76 -11.22 -0.17 -0.23
CA GLN A 76 -10.09 0.55 0.35
C GLN A 76 -9.86 1.90 -0.33
N ARG A 77 -9.61 2.94 0.49
CA ARG A 77 -9.29 4.29 0.03
C ARG A 77 -8.01 4.33 -0.82
N SER A 78 -6.99 3.55 -0.46
CA SER A 78 -5.74 3.46 -1.23
C SER A 78 -5.99 2.96 -2.65
N THR A 79 -6.83 1.93 -2.80
CA THR A 79 -7.21 1.39 -4.11
C THR A 79 -7.97 2.42 -4.93
N LEU A 80 -8.92 3.16 -4.33
CA LEU A 80 -9.59 4.27 -4.99
C LEU A 80 -8.59 5.35 -5.45
N LYS A 81 -7.64 5.74 -4.59
CA LYS A 81 -6.63 6.76 -4.93
C LYS A 81 -5.80 6.34 -6.14
N THR A 82 -5.33 5.09 -6.16
CA THR A 82 -4.59 4.55 -7.30
C THR A 82 -5.47 4.48 -8.56
N HIS A 83 -6.72 4.04 -8.43
CA HIS A 83 -7.66 4.01 -9.55
C HIS A 83 -7.92 5.40 -10.14
N ARG A 84 -8.06 6.43 -9.30
CA ARG A 84 -8.21 7.83 -9.74
C ARG A 84 -7.01 8.32 -10.59
N GLY A 85 -5.83 7.76 -10.37
CA GLY A 85 -4.65 8.00 -11.20
C GLY A 85 -4.84 7.59 -12.67
N ILE A 86 -5.75 6.64 -12.96
CA ILE A 86 -6.08 6.24 -14.34
C ILE A 86 -6.83 7.36 -15.07
N HIS A 87 -7.79 8.00 -14.40
CA HIS A 87 -8.57 9.11 -14.98
C HIS A 87 -7.76 10.40 -15.13
N THR A 88 -6.93 10.70 -14.14
CA THR A 88 -6.14 11.94 -14.10
C THR A 88 -4.81 11.86 -14.84
N GLY A 89 -4.34 10.64 -15.15
CA GLY A 89 -2.99 10.40 -15.66
C GLY A 89 -1.87 10.62 -14.63
N GLU A 90 -2.20 10.93 -13.37
CA GLU A 90 -1.22 11.17 -12.32
C GLU A 90 -0.43 9.89 -12.01
N LYS A 91 0.88 9.91 -12.32
CA LYS A 91 1.81 8.79 -12.11
C LYS A 91 2.82 9.15 -11.01
N PRO A 92 2.51 8.89 -9.73
CA PRO A 92 3.33 9.33 -8.61
C PRO A 92 4.67 8.58 -8.50
N PHE A 93 4.76 7.37 -9.05
CA PHE A 93 5.97 6.57 -8.99
C PHE A 93 6.73 6.68 -10.31
N LYS A 94 7.94 7.23 -10.29
CA LYS A 94 8.76 7.40 -11.49
C LYS A 94 10.03 6.55 -11.38
N CYS A 95 10.41 5.93 -12.51
CA CYS A 95 11.69 5.28 -12.62
C CYS A 95 12.80 6.34 -12.59
N ASN A 96 13.81 6.13 -11.74
CA ASN A 96 14.99 7.00 -11.69
C ASN A 96 15.94 6.82 -12.88
N ILE A 97 15.83 5.70 -13.61
CA ILE A 97 16.70 5.37 -14.76
C ILE A 97 16.11 5.92 -16.07
N CYS A 98 14.84 5.62 -16.37
CA CYS A 98 14.20 5.99 -17.65
C CYS A 98 13.05 7.00 -17.50
N HIS A 99 12.76 7.48 -16.29
CA HIS A 99 11.70 8.45 -15.98
C HIS A 99 10.27 8.03 -16.32
N MET A 100 10.06 6.77 -16.73
CA MET A 100 8.72 6.22 -16.92
C MET A 100 7.92 6.26 -15.61
N GLY A 101 6.68 6.77 -15.71
CA GLY A 101 5.75 6.89 -14.60
C GLY A 101 4.82 5.70 -14.47
N PHE A 102 4.50 5.34 -13.23
CA PHE A 102 3.64 4.23 -12.83
C PHE A 102 2.61 4.70 -11.79
N LEU A 103 1.43 4.09 -11.83
CA LEU A 103 0.35 4.31 -10.86
C LEU A 103 0.60 3.59 -9.53
N GLN A 104 1.41 2.53 -9.54
CA GLN A 104 1.70 1.68 -8.39
C GLN A 104 3.20 1.39 -8.26
N ILE A 105 3.67 1.31 -7.02
CA ILE A 105 5.05 0.96 -6.70
C ILE A 105 5.43 -0.46 -7.14
N GLY A 106 4.49 -1.42 -7.13
CA GLY A 106 4.73 -2.77 -7.62
C GLY A 106 5.08 -2.80 -9.11
N GLY A 107 4.37 -2.01 -9.91
CA GLY A 107 4.68 -1.83 -11.34
C GLY A 107 6.04 -1.18 -11.58
N LEU A 108 6.38 -0.16 -10.78
CA LEU A 108 7.72 0.44 -10.81
C LEU A 108 8.81 -0.57 -10.45
N ARG A 109 8.64 -1.35 -9.37
CA ARG A 109 9.62 -2.36 -8.94
C ARG A 109 9.82 -3.43 -10.01
N ALA A 110 8.74 -3.99 -10.55
CA ALA A 110 8.81 -4.99 -11.62
C ALA A 110 9.51 -4.43 -12.86
N HIS A 111 9.26 -3.16 -13.19
CA HIS A 111 9.98 -2.46 -14.25
C HIS A 111 11.47 -2.25 -13.93
N GLN A 112 11.81 -1.86 -12.70
CA GLN A 112 13.20 -1.67 -12.26
C GLN A 112 14.02 -2.96 -12.31
N MET A 113 13.41 -4.11 -12.03
CA MET A 113 14.09 -5.41 -12.20
C MET A 113 14.55 -5.65 -13.63
N LYS A 114 13.87 -5.07 -14.63
CA LYS A 114 14.28 -5.17 -16.04
C LYS A 114 15.50 -4.29 -16.36
N HIS A 115 15.73 -3.20 -15.64
CA HIS A 115 16.98 -2.42 -15.80
C HIS A 115 18.20 -3.18 -15.29
N ASN A 116 18.02 -4.07 -14.31
CA ASN A 116 19.10 -4.92 -13.79
C ASN A 116 19.45 -6.08 -14.73
N ASN A 117 18.59 -6.41 -15.71
CA ASN A 117 18.88 -7.33 -16.81
C ASN A 117 19.10 -6.51 -18.09
N VAL A 118 20.31 -5.95 -18.18
CA VAL A 118 20.97 -5.22 -19.29
C VAL A 118 20.11 -4.88 -20.53
N ASN A 119 20.06 -3.57 -20.79
CA ASN A 119 19.65 -2.85 -22.00
C ASN A 119 18.16 -2.54 -22.14
N CYS A 120 17.80 -1.29 -21.87
CA CYS A 120 16.59 -0.70 -22.47
C CYS A 120 16.87 0.75 -22.83
N GLU A 121 17.01 0.96 -24.13
CA GLU A 121 17.08 2.24 -24.80
C GLU A 121 15.90 3.13 -24.39
N LYS A 122 16.20 4.42 -24.28
CA LYS A 122 15.27 5.46 -23.88
C LYS A 122 14.18 5.64 -24.94
N HIS A 123 13.08 4.91 -24.84
CA HIS A 123 11.85 5.32 -25.50
C HIS A 123 11.07 6.26 -24.59
N GLY A 124 11.52 7.52 -24.57
CA GLY A 124 10.63 8.63 -24.27
C GLY A 124 9.82 8.92 -25.52
N GLU A 125 8.55 8.51 -25.56
CA GLU A 125 7.59 9.13 -26.46
C GLU A 125 6.26 9.37 -25.77
N ASN A 126 6.02 10.66 -25.62
CA ASN A 126 4.79 11.34 -25.29
C ASN A 126 3.70 10.95 -26.30
N LYS A 127 2.78 10.04 -25.93
CA LYS A 127 1.55 9.83 -26.69
C LYS A 127 0.45 10.71 -26.12
N LEU A 128 0.35 11.89 -26.74
CA LEU A 128 -0.86 12.70 -26.89
C LEU A 128 -2.08 11.79 -27.11
N TRP A 129 -3.01 11.79 -26.16
CA TRP A 129 -4.39 11.38 -26.43
C TRP A 129 -5.15 12.64 -26.87
N LYS A 130 -5.07 12.96 -28.17
CA LYS A 130 -6.14 13.73 -28.81
C LYS A 130 -7.17 12.69 -29.28
N GLN A 131 -8.32 12.64 -28.62
CA GLN A 131 -9.48 11.94 -29.15
C GLN A 131 -10.31 12.92 -29.97
N ALA A 132 -10.72 12.42 -31.14
CA ALA A 132 -11.73 12.94 -32.03
C ALA A 132 -13.12 12.96 -31.36
#